data_AF-G4SZM1-F1
#
_entry.id   AF-G4SZM1-F1
#
_cell.length_a   1.000
_cell.length_b   1.000
_cell.length_c   1.000
_cell.angle_alpha   90.00
_cell.angle_beta   90.00
_cell.angle_gamma   90.00
#
_symmetry.space_group_name_H-M   'P 1'
#
loop_
_entity.id
_entity.type
_entity.pdbx_description
1 polymer ?
#
loop_
_entity_poly.entity_id
_entity_poly.type
_entity_poly.pdbx_seq_one_letter_code
_entity_poly.pdbx_strand_id
1 'polypeptide(L)' 'MLSKQIRLKYGELPSWAANKIEHADTEQLENWAERILTAESLEALLE' A
#
# COMPACT_ATOMS: atom_id res chain seq x y z
N MET A 1 3.15 5.58 7.56
CA MET A 1 1.79 6.16 7.44
C MET A 1 0.93 5.36 6.46
N LEU A 2 1.49 4.97 5.31
CA LEU A 2 0.83 4.19 4.27
C LEU A 2 0.09 2.94 4.79
N SER A 3 0.71 2.15 5.66
CA SER A 3 0.10 0.92 6.21
C SER A 3 -1.23 1.17 6.95
N LYS A 4 -1.39 2.35 7.58
CA LYS A 4 -2.66 2.75 8.21
C LYS A 4 -3.70 3.11 7.17
N GLN A 5 -3.31 3.86 6.13
CA GLN A 5 -4.21 4.23 5.02
C GLN A 5 -4.70 2.99 4.27
N ILE A 6 -3.81 2.01 4.04
CA ILE A 6 -4.16 0.73 3.44
C ILE A 6 -5.20 0.01 4.29
N ARG A 7 -5.02 -0.03 5.62
CA ARG A 7 -6.00 -0.67 6.50
C ARG A 7 -7.35 0.04 6.51
N LEU A 8 -7.34 1.37 6.39
CA LEU A 8 -8.58 2.16 6.33
C LEU A 8 -9.32 1.99 5.00
N LYS A 9 -8.62 1.90 3.87
CA LYS A 9 -9.25 1.78 2.55
C LYS A 9 -9.60 0.34 2.18
N TYR A 10 -8.71 -0.61 2.45
CA TYR A 10 -8.81 -2.00 2.01
C TYR A 10 -9.09 -3.01 3.14
N GLY A 11 -9.03 -2.58 4.41
CA GLY A 11 -9.34 -3.43 5.57
C GLY A 11 -8.12 -4.08 6.20
N GLU A 12 -8.02 -5.41 6.18
CA GLU A 12 -6.85 -6.08 6.75
C GLU A 12 -5.62 -5.91 5.86
N LEU A 13 -4.44 -5.74 6.49
CA LEU A 13 -3.17 -5.72 5.77
C LEU A 13 -2.59 -7.15 5.75
N PRO A 14 -2.70 -7.89 4.64
CA PRO A 14 -2.14 -9.23 4.55
C PRO A 14 -0.61 -9.21 4.65
N SER A 15 -0.03 -10.34 5.05
CA SER A 15 1.41 -10.49 5.30
C SER A 15 2.26 -10.20 4.06
N TRP A 16 1.80 -10.55 2.86
CA TRP A 16 2.49 -10.26 1.61
C TRP A 16 2.60 -8.74 1.35
N ALA A 17 1.57 -7.97 1.70
CA ALA A 17 1.53 -6.53 1.52
C ALA A 17 2.43 -5.83 2.55
N ALA A 18 2.41 -6.31 3.80
CA ALA A 18 3.33 -5.85 4.82
C ALA A 18 4.79 -6.05 4.39
N ASN A 19 5.13 -7.25 3.90
CA ASN A 19 6.48 -7.56 3.43
C ASN A 19 6.92 -6.67 2.25
N LYS A 20 6.02 -6.40 1.30
CA LYS A 20 6.29 -5.45 0.20
C LYS A 20 6.57 -4.05 0.72
N ILE A 21 5.78 -3.55 1.67
CA ILE A 21 5.94 -2.21 2.24
C ILE A 21 7.24 -2.10 3.04
N GLU A 22 7.64 -3.15 3.76
CA GLU A 22 8.90 -3.17 4.51
C GLU A 22 10.14 -3.20 3.63
N HIS A 23 10.06 -3.79 2.43
CA HIS A 23 11.16 -3.86 1.47
C HIS A 23 11.11 -2.78 0.39
N ALA A 24 10.08 -1.94 0.39
CA ALA A 24 9.92 -0.88 -0.59
C ALA A 24 10.90 0.25 -0.34
N ASP A 25 11.39 0.84 -1.43
CA ASP A 25 12.16 2.08 -1.36
C ASP A 25 11.24 3.29 -1.13
N THR A 26 11.84 4.44 -0.85
CA THR A 26 11.11 5.67 -0.57
C THR A 26 10.23 6.10 -1.75
N GLU A 27 10.71 5.92 -2.99
CA GLU A 27 9.98 6.29 -4.21
C GLU A 27 8.73 5.43 -4.42
N GLN A 28 8.81 4.12 -4.17
CA GLN A 28 7.67 3.21 -4.19
C GLN A 28 6.63 3.57 -3.13
N LEU A 29 7.08 3.88 -1.91
CA LEU A 29 6.20 4.28 -0.82
C LEU A 29 5.45 5.59 -1.13
N GLU A 30 6.11 6.57 -1.75
CA GLU A 30 5.50 7.82 -2.19
C GLU A 30 4.49 7.58 -3.32
N ASN A 31 4.88 6.82 -4.35
CA ASN A 31 3.98 6.44 -5.45
C ASN A 31 2.72 5.71 -4.95
N TRP A 32 2.86 4.79 -4.00
CA TRP A 32 1.71 4.13 -3.40
C TRP A 32 0.87 5.10 -2.54
N ALA A 33 1.48 6.05 -1.85
CA ALA A 33 0.73 7.05 -1.09
C ALA A 33 -0.13 7.96 -1.98
N GLU A 34 0.27 8.20 -3.24
CA GLU A 34 -0.54 8.92 -4.22
C GLU A 34 -1.59 8.02 -4.88
N ARG A 35 -1.17 6.82 -5.31
CA ARG A 35 -2.06 5.83 -5.97
C ARG A 35 -3.14 5.29 -5.05
N ILE A 36 -2.96 5.33 -3.72
CA ILE A 36 -3.96 4.82 -2.78
C ILE A 36 -5.31 5.53 -2.90
N LEU A 37 -5.37 6.74 -3.46
CA LEU A 37 -6.62 7.45 -3.66
C LEU A 37 -7.41 6.90 -4.85
N THR A 38 -6.74 6.37 -5.87
CA THR A 38 -7.34 5.92 -7.14
C THR A 38 -7.38 4.41 -7.31
N ALA A 39 -6.46 3.66 -6.68
CA ALA A 39 -6.40 2.22 -6.79
C ALA A 39 -7.66 1.54 -6.19
N GLU A 40 -8.22 0.59 -6.93
CA GLU A 40 -9.46 -0.11 -6.56
C GLU A 40 -9.22 -1.33 -5.66
N SER A 41 -7.98 -1.81 -5.59
CA SER A 41 -7.59 -2.96 -4.76
C SER A 41 -6.18 -2.78 -4.18
N LEU A 42 -5.88 -3.57 -3.15
CA LEU A 42 -4.56 -3.57 -2.53
C LEU A 42 -3.50 -4.12 -3.50
N GLU A 43 -3.85 -5.10 -4.32
CA GLU A 43 -3.01 -5.65 -5.38
C GLU A 43 -2.69 -4.58 -6.42
N ALA A 44 -3.70 -3.85 -6.92
CA ALA A 44 -3.50 -2.77 -7.88
C ALA A 44 -2.72 -1.58 -7.30
N LEU A 45 -2.74 -1.40 -5.98
CA LEU A 45 -1.92 -0.41 -5.30
C LEU A 45 -0.45 -0.83 -5.26
N LEU A 46 -0.19 -2.07 -4.87
CA LEU A 46 1.15 -2.60 -4.60
C LEU A 46 1.80 -3.29 -5.81
N GLU A 47 1.17 -3.27 -6.98
CA GLU A 47 1.76 -3.59 -8.29
C GLU A 47 2.81 -2.56 -8.68
#